data_AF-A0A7C4Q1G0-F1
#
_entry.id   AF-A0A7C4Q1G0-F1
#
_cell.length_a   1.000
_cell.length_b   1.000
_cell.length_c   1.000
_cell.angle_alpha   90.00
_cell.angle_beta   90.00
_cell.angle_gamma   90.00
#
_symmetry.space_group_name_H-M   'P 1'
#
loop_
_entity.id
_entity.type
_entity.pdbx_description
1 polymer ?
#
loop_
_entity_poly.entity_id
_entity_poly.type
_entity_poly.pdbx_seq_one_letter_code
_entity_poly.pdbx_strand_id
1 'polypeptide(L)'
;MPFTDRSDLFGAVHEDGINRLVRHIMRQRPSLFNYATPFFHNNAELFCVKFEVDDKVLKAKNPLFTEQEPLPILGAPVPIGLNFCLQLTDAQLDFHPGNVFGLPPELGRLADQRFALRLKGCMGIDCPPKELIDELLPLIERYLVAQQQLAIGETKERVPGISTHYTPPSSAFDNRERERPRTVALPTRSLICFCLELYAVGHFEWGTVPGSQQIWLKTRLDGLEIVDIEPKDMESAIECYLTTVLKLGILPRLIIPLEKMVLDISKEFQEMGLTLGRTVTLQPSAVPADVPNNPAVEEDQIKAFLKLTVTGGA
;
A
#
# COMPACT_ATOMS: atom_id res chain seq x y z
N MET A 1 21.42 -18.56 29.11
CA MET A 1 22.64 -18.99 28.39
C MET A 1 23.05 -17.85 27.47
N PRO A 2 24.34 -17.51 27.36
CA PRO A 2 24.79 -16.50 26.41
C PRO A 2 24.25 -16.78 24.99
N PHE A 3 23.66 -15.77 24.36
CA PHE A 3 23.04 -15.88 23.02
C PHE A 3 24.03 -16.27 21.90
N THR A 4 25.34 -16.26 22.18
CA THR A 4 26.42 -16.56 21.25
C THR A 4 27.10 -17.91 21.50
N ASP A 5 26.60 -18.74 22.43
CA ASP A 5 27.25 -20.04 22.72
C ASP A 5 27.22 -21.00 21.52
N ARG A 6 26.31 -20.78 20.57
CA ARG A 6 26.08 -21.64 19.39
C ARG A 6 25.88 -20.87 18.09
N SER A 7 26.10 -19.55 18.11
CA SER A 7 26.03 -18.68 16.94
C SER A 7 27.12 -17.62 17.02
N ASP A 8 27.75 -17.31 15.89
CA ASP A 8 28.83 -16.34 15.82
C ASP A 8 28.33 -14.89 15.80
N LEU A 9 27.10 -14.69 15.33
CA LEU A 9 26.43 -13.39 15.32
C LEU A 9 24.95 -13.53 15.74
N PHE A 10 24.50 -12.57 16.55
CA PHE A 10 23.14 -12.45 17.02
C PHE A 10 22.62 -11.04 16.75
N GLY A 11 21.42 -10.94 16.19
CA GLY A 11 20.70 -9.69 16.01
C GLY A 11 19.25 -9.85 16.45
N ALA A 12 18.73 -8.84 17.15
CA ALA A 12 17.33 -8.80 17.56
C ALA A 12 16.73 -7.42 17.32
N VAL A 13 15.48 -7.38 16.90
CA VAL A 13 14.70 -6.15 16.74
C VAL A 13 13.40 -6.31 17.52
N HIS A 14 13.16 -5.38 18.43
CA HIS A 14 11.92 -5.29 19.18
C HIS A 14 10.85 -4.62 18.33
N GLU A 15 9.62 -5.13 18.37
CA GLU A 15 8.47 -4.53 17.67
C GLU A 15 8.28 -3.05 17.98
N ASP A 16 8.62 -2.63 19.20
CA ASP A 16 8.46 -1.26 19.69
C ASP A 16 9.33 -0.29 18.86
N GLY A 17 10.51 -0.74 18.44
CA GLY A 17 11.37 -0.02 17.51
C GLY A 17 10.76 0.08 16.11
N ILE A 18 10.16 -1.00 15.62
CA ILE A 18 9.50 -1.05 14.31
C ILE A 18 8.28 -0.12 14.30
N ASN A 19 7.43 -0.21 15.32
CA ASN A 19 6.22 0.60 15.47
C ASN A 19 6.56 2.10 15.56
N ARG A 20 7.62 2.46 16.31
CA ARG A 20 8.12 3.84 16.34
C ARG A 20 8.61 4.31 14.98
N LEU A 21 9.35 3.47 14.25
CA LEU A 21 9.83 3.78 12.91
C LEU A 21 8.67 4.00 11.92
N VAL A 22 7.67 3.12 11.93
CA VAL A 22 6.47 3.24 11.09
C VAL A 22 5.76 4.56 11.34
N ARG A 23 5.47 4.89 12.61
CA ARG A 23 4.85 6.18 12.98
C ARG A 23 5.71 7.37 12.54
N HIS A 24 7.03 7.27 12.67
CA HIS A 24 7.94 8.31 12.21
C HIS A 24 7.87 8.51 10.70
N ILE A 25 7.86 7.43 9.91
CA ILE A 25 7.72 7.50 8.45
C ILE A 25 6.37 8.10 8.05
N MET A 26 5.27 7.72 8.72
CA MET A 26 3.95 8.29 8.46
C MET A 26 3.92 9.82 8.66
N ARG A 27 4.59 10.32 9.70
CA ARG A 27 4.69 11.77 9.97
C ARG A 27 5.62 12.51 9.01
N GLN A 28 6.67 11.86 8.53
CA GLN A 28 7.67 12.46 7.62
C GLN A 28 7.25 12.37 6.14
N ARG A 29 6.44 11.38 5.77
CA ARG A 29 6.02 11.08 4.40
C ARG A 29 4.52 10.75 4.32
N PRO A 30 3.64 11.68 4.75
CA PRO A 30 2.19 11.44 4.79
C PRO A 30 1.59 11.10 3.42
N SER A 31 2.20 11.51 2.30
CA SER A 31 1.73 11.16 0.96
C SER A 31 1.79 9.67 0.62
N LEU A 32 2.58 8.88 1.34
CA LEU A 32 2.61 7.41 1.18
C LEU A 32 1.42 6.72 1.82
N PHE A 33 0.65 7.43 2.65
CA PHE A 33 -0.42 6.87 3.47
C PHE A 33 -1.77 7.55 3.21
N ASN A 34 -1.77 8.74 2.63
CA ASN A 34 -2.98 9.48 2.28
C ASN A 34 -3.08 9.59 0.76
N TYR A 35 -4.24 9.23 0.23
CA TYR A 35 -4.58 9.28 -1.20
C TYR A 35 -5.88 10.04 -1.34
N ALA A 36 -5.92 11.06 -2.20
CA ALA A 36 -7.14 11.87 -2.33
C ALA A 36 -7.20 12.59 -3.68
N THR A 37 -8.39 13.05 -4.04
CA THR A 37 -8.56 13.87 -5.25
C THR A 37 -7.96 15.27 -5.06
N PRO A 38 -7.66 16.01 -6.16
CA PRO A 38 -7.10 17.36 -6.07
C PRO A 38 -7.94 18.36 -5.26
N PHE A 39 -9.23 18.08 -5.05
CA PHE A 39 -10.13 18.84 -4.19
C PHE A 39 -9.56 19.08 -2.78
N PHE A 40 -8.81 18.11 -2.24
CA PHE A 40 -8.30 18.18 -0.87
C PHE A 40 -7.12 19.12 -0.67
N HIS A 41 -6.53 19.68 -1.73
CA HIS A 41 -5.50 20.73 -1.59
C HIS A 41 -6.03 21.98 -0.91
N ASN A 42 -7.31 22.30 -1.13
CA ASN A 42 -7.96 23.49 -0.59
C ASN A 42 -8.99 23.17 0.50
N ASN A 43 -9.20 21.88 0.80
CA ASN A 43 -10.23 21.39 1.72
C ASN A 43 -9.70 20.27 2.63
N ALA A 44 -8.49 20.44 3.16
CA ALA A 44 -7.82 19.41 3.96
C ALA A 44 -8.57 19.09 5.27
N GLU A 45 -9.43 19.98 5.75
CA GLU A 45 -10.31 19.76 6.89
C GLU A 45 -11.40 18.71 6.63
N LEU A 46 -11.68 18.38 5.37
CA LEU A 46 -12.66 17.38 4.98
C LEU A 46 -12.10 15.95 4.94
N PHE A 47 -10.80 15.74 5.19
CA PHE A 47 -10.29 14.39 5.40
C PHE A 47 -11.01 13.72 6.58
N CYS A 48 -11.30 12.42 6.45
CA CYS A 48 -12.03 11.68 7.47
C CYS A 48 -11.31 11.63 8.81
N VAL A 49 -9.98 11.60 8.78
CA VAL A 49 -9.13 11.67 9.97
C VAL A 49 -8.03 12.71 9.77
N LYS A 50 -7.80 13.52 10.80
CA LYS A 50 -6.65 14.41 10.85
C LYS A 50 -5.38 13.58 11.03
N PHE A 51 -4.44 13.70 10.11
CA PHE A 51 -3.15 13.02 10.20
C PHE A 51 -2.09 13.94 10.79
N GLU A 52 -1.21 13.36 11.61
CA GLU A 52 -0.08 14.07 12.20
C GLU A 52 1.03 14.25 11.17
N VAL A 53 1.54 15.47 11.05
CA VAL A 53 2.62 15.81 10.11
C VAL A 53 3.73 16.50 10.88
N ASP A 54 4.98 16.15 10.57
CA ASP A 54 6.12 16.86 11.15
C ASP A 54 6.25 18.28 10.57
N ASP A 55 6.57 19.26 11.41
CA ASP A 55 6.71 20.67 11.01
C ASP A 55 7.70 20.86 9.85
N LYS A 56 8.73 20.02 9.75
CA LYS A 56 9.71 20.10 8.64
C LYS A 56 9.08 19.76 7.30
N VAL A 57 8.13 18.83 7.26
CA VAL A 57 7.38 18.46 6.05
C VAL A 57 6.52 19.63 5.58
N LEU A 58 5.83 20.29 6.52
CA LEU A 58 5.04 21.49 6.24
C LEU A 58 5.91 22.65 5.74
N LYS A 59 7.04 22.91 6.41
CA LYS A 59 8.00 23.96 6.00
C LYS A 59 8.61 23.68 4.63
N ALA A 60 8.90 22.42 4.32
CA ALA A 60 9.42 22.00 3.02
C ALA A 60 8.36 21.98 1.91
N LYS A 61 7.07 22.16 2.24
CA LYS A 61 5.93 22.01 1.32
C LYS A 61 5.92 20.65 0.61
N ASN A 62 6.32 19.61 1.33
CA ASN A 62 6.22 18.25 0.83
C ASN A 62 4.75 17.85 0.68
N PRO A 63 4.42 16.98 -0.29
CA PRO A 63 3.05 16.53 -0.50
C PRO A 63 2.51 15.82 0.74
N LEU A 64 1.28 16.19 1.12
CA LEU A 64 0.57 15.62 2.26
C LEU A 64 -0.21 14.35 1.89
N PHE A 65 -0.59 14.23 0.62
CA PHE A 65 -1.29 13.09 0.06
C PHE A 65 -0.81 12.85 -1.37
N THR A 66 -0.99 11.63 -1.86
CA THR A 66 -0.83 11.30 -3.28
C THR A 66 -2.14 11.62 -3.99
N GLU A 67 -2.07 12.46 -5.03
CA GLU A 67 -3.24 12.82 -5.83
C GLU A 67 -3.77 11.61 -6.62
N GLN A 68 -5.09 11.46 -6.65
CA GLN A 68 -5.82 10.45 -7.42
C GLN A 68 -6.89 11.11 -8.29
N GLU A 69 -7.22 10.50 -9.44
CA GLU A 69 -8.34 10.98 -10.27
C GLU A 69 -9.67 10.76 -9.54
N PRO A 70 -10.67 11.65 -9.70
CA PRO A 70 -12.00 11.45 -9.14
C PRO A 70 -12.62 10.11 -9.51
N LEU A 71 -13.39 9.51 -8.59
CA LEU A 71 -14.09 8.24 -8.85
C LEU A 71 -15.10 8.45 -9.99
N PRO A 72 -14.95 7.79 -11.14
CA PRO A 72 -15.83 8.04 -12.28
C PRO A 72 -17.25 7.55 -12.00
N ILE A 73 -18.25 8.35 -12.38
CA ILE A 73 -19.65 7.90 -12.40
C ILE A 73 -19.83 6.98 -13.61
N LEU A 74 -19.86 5.68 -13.36
CA LEU A 74 -20.00 4.68 -14.42
C LEU A 74 -21.32 4.87 -15.17
N GLY A 75 -21.25 4.90 -16.50
CA GLY A 75 -22.40 5.10 -17.38
C GLY A 75 -22.79 6.56 -17.63
N ALA A 76 -22.14 7.53 -16.99
CA ALA A 76 -22.36 8.94 -17.32
C ALA A 76 -21.87 9.23 -18.76
N PRO A 77 -22.63 9.99 -19.57
CA PRO A 77 -22.25 10.29 -20.95
C PRO A 77 -21.17 11.37 -21.06
N VAL A 78 -20.78 11.94 -19.92
CA VAL A 78 -19.72 12.92 -19.76
C VAL A 78 -18.76 12.44 -18.66
N PRO A 79 -17.48 12.79 -18.71
CA PRO A 79 -16.48 12.34 -17.75
C PRO A 79 -16.64 13.09 -16.43
N ILE A 80 -17.65 12.73 -15.64
CA ILE A 80 -17.91 13.29 -14.31
C ILE A 80 -17.61 12.25 -13.21
N GLY A 81 -17.23 12.73 -12.03
CA GLY A 81 -16.81 11.87 -10.94
C GLY A 81 -17.04 12.44 -9.55
N LEU A 82 -16.68 11.65 -8.54
CA LEU A 82 -16.83 11.96 -7.13
C LEU A 82 -15.47 12.19 -6.48
N ASN A 83 -15.40 13.18 -5.59
CA ASN A 83 -14.23 13.35 -4.76
C ASN A 83 -14.18 12.26 -3.69
N PHE A 84 -12.98 11.83 -3.35
CA PHE A 84 -12.78 10.83 -2.31
C PHE A 84 -11.41 11.01 -1.65
N CYS A 85 -11.27 10.45 -0.46
CA CYS A 85 -9.99 10.26 0.21
C CYS A 85 -9.90 8.83 0.78
N LEU A 86 -8.68 8.31 0.87
CA LEU A 86 -8.31 7.05 1.47
C LEU A 86 -7.05 7.28 2.31
N GLN A 87 -7.08 6.87 3.58
CA GLN A 87 -6.04 7.14 4.56
C GLN A 87 -5.68 5.86 5.31
N LEU A 88 -4.42 5.41 5.24
CA LEU A 88 -3.88 4.45 6.19
C LEU A 88 -3.47 5.24 7.45
N THR A 89 -4.28 5.12 8.50
CA THR A 89 -4.21 5.96 9.71
C THR A 89 -3.39 5.34 10.84
N ASP A 90 -3.28 4.01 10.87
CA ASP A 90 -2.50 3.29 11.88
C ASP A 90 -1.94 2.00 11.27
N ALA A 91 -0.75 1.62 11.72
CA ALA A 91 -0.07 0.39 11.33
C ALA A 91 0.82 -0.07 12.49
N GLN A 92 0.51 -1.24 13.04
CA GLN A 92 1.14 -1.77 14.25
C GLN A 92 1.52 -3.23 14.06
N LEU A 93 2.73 -3.56 14.49
CA LEU A 93 3.27 -4.91 14.52
C LEU A 93 3.28 -5.40 15.97
N ASP A 94 2.96 -6.68 16.17
CA ASP A 94 2.94 -7.36 17.46
C ASP A 94 3.58 -8.75 17.30
N PHE A 95 4.70 -8.98 17.97
CA PHE A 95 5.40 -10.25 18.01
C PHE A 95 4.86 -11.09 19.17
N HIS A 96 4.95 -12.42 19.05
CA HIS A 96 4.61 -13.30 20.15
C HIS A 96 5.37 -12.88 21.44
N PRO A 97 4.68 -12.78 22.61
CA PRO A 97 3.37 -13.33 22.96
C PRO A 97 2.10 -12.59 22.53
N GLY A 98 2.15 -11.42 21.88
CA GLY A 98 0.94 -10.70 21.48
C GLY A 98 0.42 -9.77 22.56
N ASN A 99 1.10 -8.66 22.81
CA ASN A 99 0.81 -7.74 23.91
C ASN A 99 0.52 -6.29 23.47
N VAL A 100 0.58 -5.97 22.17
CA VAL A 100 0.31 -4.63 21.63
C VAL A 100 -1.17 -4.44 21.34
N PHE A 101 -1.82 -5.43 20.71
CA PHE A 101 -3.26 -5.38 20.39
C PHE A 101 -3.91 -6.77 20.41
N GLY A 102 -5.23 -6.80 20.60
CA GLY A 102 -6.00 -8.03 20.51
C GLY A 102 -6.28 -8.44 19.06
N LEU A 103 -6.22 -9.74 18.77
CA LEU A 103 -6.67 -10.29 17.50
C LEU A 103 -8.19 -10.52 17.50
N PRO A 104 -8.85 -10.39 16.34
CA PRO A 104 -10.26 -10.74 16.21
C PRO A 104 -10.47 -12.25 16.44
N PRO A 105 -11.67 -12.67 16.88
CA PRO A 105 -11.98 -14.07 17.21
C PRO A 105 -11.61 -15.08 16.11
N GLU A 106 -11.74 -14.69 14.85
CA GLU A 106 -11.48 -15.48 13.65
C GLU A 106 -10.01 -15.87 13.52
N LEU A 107 -9.08 -15.03 14.02
CA LEU A 107 -7.65 -15.28 14.04
C LEU A 107 -7.16 -15.90 15.37
N GLY A 108 -8.01 -15.93 16.40
CA GLY A 108 -7.71 -16.53 17.69
C GLY A 108 -6.62 -15.78 18.48
N ARG A 109 -5.68 -16.51 19.09
CA ARG A 109 -4.55 -15.93 19.83
C ARG A 109 -3.27 -16.04 19.00
N LEU A 110 -2.34 -15.12 19.24
CA LEU A 110 -1.05 -15.13 18.55
C LEU A 110 -0.21 -16.33 19.00
N ALA A 111 -0.12 -17.35 18.14
CA ALA A 111 0.64 -18.56 18.40
C ALA A 111 2.15 -18.31 18.51
N ASP A 112 2.88 -19.25 19.10
CA ASP A 112 4.34 -19.21 19.19
C ASP A 112 4.98 -19.04 17.82
N GLN A 113 6.08 -18.29 17.75
CA GLN A 113 6.82 -18.03 16.51
C GLN A 113 5.99 -17.33 15.42
N ARG A 114 4.99 -16.55 15.82
CA ARG A 114 4.15 -15.73 14.93
C ARG A 114 4.24 -14.25 15.28
N PHE A 115 3.88 -13.45 14.29
CA PHE A 115 3.64 -12.02 14.44
C PHE A 115 2.26 -11.67 13.92
N ALA A 116 1.69 -10.59 14.44
CA ALA A 116 0.47 -9.97 13.96
C ALA A 116 0.77 -8.56 13.43
N LEU A 117 -0.05 -8.14 12.47
CA LEU A 117 -0.09 -6.80 11.92
C LEU A 117 -1.53 -6.29 12.05
N ARG A 118 -1.72 -5.11 12.63
CA ARG A 118 -2.99 -4.38 12.63
C ARG A 118 -2.83 -3.14 11.76
N LEU A 119 -3.69 -2.99 10.76
CA LEU A 119 -3.79 -1.82 9.89
C LEU A 119 -5.16 -1.18 10.08
N LYS A 120 -5.20 0.16 10.13
CA LYS A 120 -6.47 0.91 10.15
C LYS A 120 -6.56 1.86 8.97
N GLY A 121 -7.50 1.60 8.07
CA GLY A 121 -7.79 2.43 6.91
C GLY A 121 -9.08 3.23 7.11
N CYS A 122 -9.09 4.51 6.75
CA CYS A 122 -10.31 5.33 6.69
C CYS A 122 -10.53 5.82 5.26
N MET A 123 -11.77 5.76 4.80
CA MET A 123 -12.17 6.20 3.46
C MET A 123 -13.32 7.19 3.57
N GLY A 124 -13.26 8.23 2.74
CA GLY A 124 -14.33 9.19 2.55
C GLY A 124 -14.70 9.25 1.09
N ILE A 125 -15.99 9.13 0.77
CA ILE A 125 -16.50 9.33 -0.58
C ILE A 125 -17.58 10.41 -0.56
N ASP A 126 -17.55 11.29 -1.57
CA ASP A 126 -18.60 12.28 -1.77
C ASP A 126 -19.91 11.58 -2.16
N CYS A 127 -21.01 12.07 -1.60
CA CYS A 127 -22.36 11.66 -1.97
C CYS A 127 -23.13 12.92 -2.38
N PRO A 128 -23.29 13.16 -3.70
CA PRO A 128 -23.98 14.32 -4.20
C PRO A 128 -25.38 14.46 -3.58
N PRO A 129 -25.76 15.64 -3.10
CA PRO A 129 -27.09 15.84 -2.53
C PRO A 129 -28.15 15.64 -3.62
N LYS A 130 -29.33 15.18 -3.21
CA LYS A 130 -30.43 14.86 -4.14
C LYS A 130 -30.77 16.04 -5.04
N GLU A 131 -30.74 17.26 -4.51
CA GLU A 131 -31.04 18.49 -5.25
C GLU A 131 -30.08 18.68 -6.44
N LEU A 132 -28.79 18.39 -6.24
CA LEU A 132 -27.79 18.49 -7.31
C LEU A 132 -28.04 17.44 -8.40
N ILE A 133 -28.44 16.23 -8.01
CA ILE A 133 -28.78 15.16 -8.95
C ILE A 133 -30.00 15.55 -9.78
N ASP A 134 -31.05 16.03 -9.12
CA ASP A 134 -32.30 16.45 -9.77
C ASP A 134 -32.08 17.64 -10.74
N GLU A 135 -31.12 18.53 -10.44
CA GLU A 135 -30.71 19.62 -11.34
C GLU A 135 -29.88 19.16 -12.54
N LEU A 136 -28.98 18.19 -12.34
CA LEU A 136 -28.10 17.68 -13.40
C LEU A 136 -28.82 16.73 -14.37
N LEU A 137 -29.82 15.98 -13.90
CA LEU A 137 -30.49 14.94 -14.67
C LEU A 137 -31.08 15.48 -16.00
N PRO A 138 -31.85 16.58 -16.04
CA PRO A 138 -32.38 17.12 -17.29
C PRO A 138 -31.29 17.58 -18.27
N LEU A 139 -30.13 18.01 -17.77
CA LEU A 139 -29.00 18.42 -18.61
C LEU A 139 -28.34 17.20 -19.28
N ILE A 140 -28.17 16.12 -18.51
CA ILE A 140 -27.64 14.85 -19.01
C ILE A 140 -28.58 14.24 -20.06
N GLU A 141 -29.90 14.24 -19.80
CA GLU A 141 -30.90 13.75 -20.75
C GLU A 141 -30.88 14.54 -22.07
N ARG A 142 -30.81 15.87 -22.01
CA ARG A 142 -30.69 16.72 -23.21
C ARG A 142 -29.41 16.44 -23.98
N TYR A 143 -28.29 16.23 -23.28
CA TYR A 143 -27.02 15.89 -23.90
C TYR A 143 -27.10 14.56 -24.65
N LEU A 144 -27.72 13.53 -24.04
CA LEU A 144 -27.93 12.24 -24.67
C LEU A 144 -28.82 12.33 -25.92
N VAL A 145 -29.93 13.08 -25.85
CA VAL A 145 -30.80 13.30 -27.01
C VAL A 145 -30.04 14.01 -28.14
N ALA A 146 -29.26 15.03 -27.82
CA ALA A 146 -28.45 15.74 -28.82
C ALA A 146 -27.39 14.83 -29.46
N GLN A 147 -26.70 14.00 -28.67
CA GLN A 147 -25.76 12.98 -29.15
C GLN A 147 -26.45 11.99 -30.10
N GLN A 148 -27.66 11.54 -29.75
CA GLN A 148 -28.43 10.62 -30.57
C GLN A 148 -28.88 11.26 -31.90
N GLN A 149 -29.35 12.51 -31.87
CA GLN A 149 -29.72 13.25 -33.09
C GLN A 149 -28.54 13.44 -34.04
N LEU A 150 -27.35 13.74 -33.47
CA LEU A 150 -26.11 13.82 -34.25
C LEU A 150 -25.71 12.46 -34.84
N ALA A 151 -25.87 11.38 -34.09
CA ALA A 151 -25.55 10.02 -34.53
C ALA A 151 -26.50 9.50 -35.64
N ILE A 152 -27.77 9.91 -35.61
CA ILE A 152 -28.78 9.54 -36.62
C ILE A 152 -28.66 10.40 -37.89
N GLY A 153 -27.81 11.43 -37.89
CA GLY A 153 -27.63 12.31 -39.04
C GLY A 153 -28.83 13.24 -39.28
N GLU A 154 -29.62 13.53 -38.24
CA GLU A 154 -30.67 14.55 -38.32
C GLU A 154 -30.03 15.93 -38.42
N THR A 155 -29.67 16.32 -39.64
CA THR A 155 -29.48 17.72 -40.01
C THR A 155 -30.79 18.45 -39.75
N LYS A 156 -30.84 19.25 -38.68
CA LYS A 156 -31.86 20.30 -38.58
C LYS A 156 -31.81 21.11 -39.87
N GLU A 157 -32.97 21.15 -40.53
CA GLU A 157 -33.27 21.88 -41.73
C GLU A 157 -32.64 23.28 -41.73
N ARG A 158 -32.08 23.66 -42.89
CA ARG A 158 -31.61 25.01 -43.18
C ARG A 158 -32.68 26.02 -42.80
N VAL A 159 -32.43 26.82 -41.78
CA VAL A 159 -33.04 28.15 -41.70
C VAL A 159 -32.51 28.94 -42.90
N PRO A 160 -33.37 29.47 -43.81
CA PRO A 160 -32.90 30.25 -44.94
C PRO A 160 -32.23 31.53 -44.41
N GLY A 161 -30.92 31.67 -44.64
CA GLY A 161 -30.18 32.91 -44.36
C GLY A 161 -28.79 32.79 -43.73
N ILE A 162 -28.35 31.61 -43.29
CA ILE A 162 -26.99 31.45 -42.71
C ILE A 162 -26.20 30.42 -43.54
N SER A 163 -25.21 30.91 -44.27
CA SER A 163 -24.23 30.10 -44.98
C SER A 163 -23.26 29.49 -43.97
N THR A 164 -23.28 28.17 -43.80
CA THR A 164 -22.19 27.43 -43.15
C THR A 164 -21.58 26.47 -44.17
N HIS A 165 -20.74 27.00 -45.06
CA HIS A 165 -19.72 26.18 -45.69
C HIS A 165 -18.72 25.77 -44.60
N TYR A 166 -18.89 24.58 -44.05
CA TYR A 166 -17.84 23.91 -43.31
C TYR A 166 -17.31 22.77 -44.19
N THR A 167 -16.19 23.00 -44.84
CA THR A 167 -15.36 21.95 -45.44
C THR A 167 -14.48 21.38 -44.33
N PRO A 168 -14.62 20.11 -43.94
CA PRO A 168 -13.70 19.52 -42.98
C PRO A 168 -12.32 19.40 -43.64
N PRO A 169 -11.23 19.88 -43.01
CA PRO A 169 -9.89 19.69 -43.54
C PRO A 169 -9.51 18.20 -43.43
N SER A 170 -9.48 17.51 -44.57
CA SER A 170 -8.81 16.23 -44.72
C SER A 170 -7.30 16.45 -44.83
N SER A 171 -6.59 16.47 -43.70
CA SER A 171 -5.17 16.05 -43.59
C SER A 171 -4.57 16.45 -42.25
N ALA A 172 -4.50 15.50 -41.32
CA ALA A 172 -3.39 15.34 -40.39
C ALA A 172 -3.57 13.99 -39.69
N PHE A 173 -2.97 12.95 -40.27
CA PHE A 173 -2.75 11.70 -39.55
C PHE A 173 -1.87 11.99 -38.33
N ASP A 174 -2.55 12.04 -37.19
CA ASP A 174 -2.30 11.18 -36.04
C ASP A 174 -0.98 11.40 -35.27
N ASN A 175 -0.96 12.51 -34.53
CA ASN A 175 -0.16 12.66 -33.30
C ASN A 175 -1.08 13.18 -32.19
N ARG A 176 -2.07 12.38 -31.81
CA ARG A 176 -2.81 12.55 -30.56
C ARG A 176 -2.72 11.24 -29.80
N GLU A 177 -1.72 11.13 -28.93
CA GLU A 177 -2.01 10.58 -27.60
C GLU A 177 -3.24 11.35 -27.12
N ARG A 178 -4.41 10.73 -27.26
CA ARG A 178 -5.68 11.27 -26.83
C ARG A 178 -5.49 11.63 -25.35
N GLU A 179 -5.40 12.92 -25.05
CA GLU A 179 -5.70 13.44 -23.72
C GLU A 179 -7.03 12.80 -23.33
N ARG A 180 -6.98 11.77 -22.48
CA ARG A 180 -8.18 11.19 -21.93
C ARG A 180 -8.93 12.34 -21.27
N PRO A 181 -10.21 12.55 -21.58
CA PRO A 181 -10.98 13.60 -20.92
C PRO A 181 -10.85 13.42 -19.42
N ARG A 182 -10.25 14.40 -18.74
CA ARG A 182 -10.06 14.34 -17.28
C ARG A 182 -11.44 14.30 -16.63
N THR A 183 -11.62 13.38 -15.68
CA THR A 183 -12.85 13.31 -14.90
C THR A 183 -13.05 14.60 -14.11
N VAL A 184 -14.15 15.28 -14.37
CA VAL A 184 -14.55 16.51 -13.66
C VAL A 184 -15.33 16.11 -12.41
N ALA A 185 -14.80 16.44 -11.25
CA ALA A 185 -15.49 16.14 -9.99
C ALA A 185 -16.75 17.00 -9.83
N LEU A 186 -17.82 16.40 -9.32
CA LEU A 186 -19.01 17.13 -8.88
C LEU A 186 -18.69 18.01 -7.65
N PRO A 187 -19.46 19.09 -7.41
CA PRO A 187 -19.28 19.91 -6.22
C PRO A 187 -19.52 19.12 -4.92
N THR A 188 -18.47 18.96 -4.12
CA THR A 188 -18.51 18.23 -2.84
C THR A 188 -18.92 19.16 -1.70
N ARG A 189 -19.86 18.70 -0.87
CA ARG A 189 -20.28 19.41 0.36
C ARG A 189 -19.85 18.69 1.63
N SER A 190 -19.87 17.36 1.61
CA SER A 190 -19.54 16.50 2.74
C SER A 190 -19.12 15.13 2.25
N LEU A 191 -18.29 14.43 3.00
CA LEU A 191 -17.94 13.05 2.73
C LEU A 191 -18.72 12.11 3.65
N ILE A 192 -19.08 10.93 3.12
CA ILE A 192 -19.45 9.80 3.94
C ILE A 192 -18.15 9.08 4.31
N CYS A 193 -17.78 9.20 5.59
CA CYS A 193 -16.55 8.63 6.13
C CYS A 193 -16.82 7.33 6.89
N PHE A 194 -15.98 6.33 6.67
CA PHE A 194 -15.94 5.10 7.45
C PHE A 194 -14.50 4.62 7.61
N CYS A 195 -14.24 3.79 8.61
CA CYS A 195 -12.93 3.19 8.84
C CYS A 195 -13.08 1.68 9.00
N LEU A 196 -12.08 0.96 8.50
CA LEU A 196 -11.96 -0.48 8.60
C LEU A 196 -10.63 -0.83 9.25
N GLU A 197 -10.63 -1.90 10.04
CA GLU A 197 -9.41 -2.50 10.55
C GLU A 197 -9.15 -3.83 9.86
N LEU A 198 -7.88 -4.06 9.53
CA LEU A 198 -7.40 -5.29 8.93
C LEU A 198 -6.34 -5.87 9.85
N TYR A 199 -6.48 -7.16 10.14
CA TYR A 199 -5.56 -7.94 10.94
C TYR A 199 -4.91 -9.01 10.08
N ALA A 200 -3.61 -9.18 10.21
CA ALA A 200 -2.87 -10.21 9.50
C ALA A 200 -1.98 -10.96 10.49
N VAL A 201 -1.92 -12.29 10.39
CA VAL A 201 -0.99 -13.12 11.16
C VAL A 201 -0.01 -13.78 10.20
N GLY A 202 1.26 -13.78 10.57
CA GLY A 202 2.32 -14.34 9.75
C GLY A 202 3.48 -14.92 10.54
N HIS A 203 4.43 -15.48 9.80
CA HIS A 203 5.68 -15.98 10.34
C HIS A 203 6.86 -15.63 9.43
N PHE A 204 8.07 -15.82 9.97
CA PHE A 204 9.30 -15.67 9.23
C PHE A 204 9.97 -17.03 9.03
N GLU A 205 10.59 -17.22 7.88
CA GLU A 205 11.40 -18.40 7.58
C GLU A 205 12.65 -18.02 6.80
N TRP A 206 13.74 -18.78 6.98
CA TRP A 206 14.88 -18.73 6.08
C TRP A 206 14.63 -19.59 4.86
N GLY A 207 15.00 -19.14 3.66
CA GLY A 207 14.97 -20.00 2.49
C GLY A 207 15.64 -19.43 1.25
N THR A 208 15.82 -20.30 0.25
CA THR A 208 16.38 -19.94 -1.06
C THR A 208 15.33 -19.36 -2.00
N VAL A 209 15.75 -18.55 -2.95
CA VAL A 209 14.89 -18.05 -4.04
C VAL A 209 15.39 -18.67 -5.36
N PRO A 210 14.52 -19.20 -6.23
CA PRO A 210 14.95 -19.74 -7.51
C PRO A 210 15.79 -18.73 -8.30
N GLY A 211 16.96 -19.15 -8.77
CA GLY A 211 17.91 -18.29 -9.47
C GLY A 211 18.85 -17.47 -8.55
N SER A 212 18.74 -17.61 -7.22
CA SER A 212 19.65 -17.02 -6.25
C SER A 212 20.36 -18.10 -5.43
N GLN A 213 21.67 -17.93 -5.21
CA GLN A 213 22.45 -18.77 -4.29
C GLN A 213 22.42 -18.25 -2.84
N GLN A 214 21.80 -17.10 -2.59
CA GLN A 214 21.74 -16.48 -1.28
C GLN A 214 20.56 -17.02 -0.45
N ILE A 215 20.71 -16.96 0.87
CA ILE A 215 19.64 -17.22 1.82
C ILE A 215 18.89 -15.92 2.13
N TRP A 216 17.56 -16.01 2.16
CA TRP A 216 16.65 -14.88 2.36
C TRP A 216 15.81 -15.09 3.60
N LEU A 217 15.61 -14.02 4.37
CA LEU A 217 14.53 -13.93 5.35
C LEU A 217 13.23 -13.66 4.60
N LYS A 218 12.26 -14.57 4.73
CA LYS A 218 10.98 -14.49 4.05
C LYS A 218 9.86 -14.31 5.05
N THR A 219 8.94 -13.43 4.72
CA THR A 219 7.70 -13.23 5.46
C THR A 219 6.57 -14.03 4.82
N ARG A 220 5.82 -14.76 5.62
CA ARG A 220 4.68 -15.59 5.20
C ARG A 220 3.42 -15.15 5.90
N LEU A 221 2.30 -15.27 5.18
CA LEU A 221 0.96 -14.92 5.67
C LEU A 221 0.18 -16.20 5.97
N ASP A 222 -0.24 -16.31 7.23
CA ASP A 222 -0.99 -17.44 7.77
C ASP A 222 -2.49 -17.15 7.80
N GLY A 223 -2.87 -15.93 8.21
CA GLY A 223 -4.27 -15.50 8.30
C GLY A 223 -4.44 -14.01 8.01
N LEU A 224 -5.61 -13.63 7.55
CA LEU A 224 -6.03 -12.26 7.25
C LEU A 224 -7.50 -12.13 7.61
N GLU A 225 -7.87 -11.05 8.30
CA GLU A 225 -9.26 -10.75 8.69
C GLU A 225 -9.52 -9.26 8.54
N ILE A 226 -10.68 -8.88 8.00
CA ILE A 226 -11.19 -7.51 8.05
C ILE A 226 -12.33 -7.46 9.04
N VAL A 227 -12.37 -6.44 9.90
CA VAL A 227 -13.40 -6.34 10.93
C VAL A 227 -14.65 -5.62 10.39
N ASP A 228 -15.82 -6.18 10.72
CA ASP A 228 -17.15 -5.59 10.55
C ASP A 228 -17.58 -5.35 9.09
N ILE A 229 -17.30 -6.29 8.16
CA ILE A 229 -17.85 -6.23 6.80
C ILE A 229 -19.02 -7.20 6.63
N GLU A 230 -20.20 -6.64 6.32
CA GLU A 230 -21.36 -7.41 5.90
C GLU A 230 -21.78 -7.08 4.46
N PRO A 231 -22.27 -8.06 3.68
CA PRO A 231 -22.49 -9.47 4.04
C PRO A 231 -21.18 -10.29 4.02
N LYS A 232 -21.17 -11.42 4.74
CA LYS A 232 -20.02 -12.32 4.89
C LYS A 232 -19.36 -12.74 3.56
N ASP A 233 -20.15 -12.96 2.51
CA ASP A 233 -19.60 -13.35 1.19
C ASP A 233 -18.79 -12.20 0.56
N MET A 234 -19.15 -10.94 0.83
CA MET A 234 -18.41 -9.76 0.36
C MET A 234 -17.08 -9.63 1.11
N GLU A 235 -17.10 -9.79 2.42
CA GLU A 235 -15.90 -9.85 3.26
C GLU A 235 -14.92 -10.92 2.76
N SER A 236 -15.41 -12.16 2.61
CA SER A 236 -14.61 -13.28 2.12
C SER A 236 -13.99 -13.01 0.73
N ALA A 237 -14.73 -12.35 -0.16
CA ALA A 237 -14.21 -11.98 -1.48
C ALA A 237 -13.09 -10.93 -1.39
N ILE A 238 -13.26 -9.91 -0.55
CA ILE A 238 -12.26 -8.86 -0.33
C ILE A 238 -11.02 -9.45 0.33
N GLU A 239 -11.17 -10.27 1.37
CA GLU A 239 -10.07 -10.94 2.06
C GLU A 239 -9.28 -11.88 1.14
N CYS A 240 -9.97 -12.62 0.27
CA CYS A 240 -9.34 -13.47 -0.74
C CYS A 240 -8.49 -12.63 -1.71
N TYR A 241 -9.03 -11.51 -2.18
CA TYR A 241 -8.31 -10.57 -3.03
C TYR A 241 -7.08 -9.99 -2.32
N LEU A 242 -7.24 -9.48 -1.09
CA LEU A 242 -6.15 -8.91 -0.31
C LEU A 242 -5.08 -9.95 0.03
N THR A 243 -5.47 -11.17 0.39
CA THR A 243 -4.56 -12.30 0.61
C THR A 243 -3.73 -12.58 -0.64
N THR A 244 -4.37 -12.55 -1.81
CA THR A 244 -3.71 -12.76 -3.11
C THR A 244 -2.72 -11.63 -3.40
N VAL A 245 -3.12 -10.37 -3.22
CA VAL A 245 -2.25 -9.19 -3.40
C VAL A 245 -1.05 -9.24 -2.46
N LEU A 246 -1.27 -9.60 -1.19
CA LEU A 246 -0.20 -9.72 -0.20
C LEU A 246 0.77 -10.85 -0.57
N LYS A 247 0.27 -12.05 -0.82
CA LYS A 247 1.11 -13.23 -1.09
C LYS A 247 1.87 -13.14 -2.42
N LEU A 248 1.29 -12.55 -3.45
CA LEU A 248 1.88 -12.51 -4.80
C LEU A 248 2.54 -11.17 -5.15
N GLY A 249 2.03 -10.06 -4.63
CA GLY A 249 2.47 -8.72 -5.00
C GLY A 249 3.40 -8.07 -3.97
N ILE A 250 3.07 -8.15 -2.69
CA ILE A 250 3.73 -7.37 -1.63
C ILE A 250 4.81 -8.17 -0.91
N LEU A 251 4.46 -9.30 -0.27
CA LEU A 251 5.39 -10.07 0.57
C LEU A 251 6.67 -10.52 -0.17
N PRO A 252 6.61 -10.95 -1.45
CA PRO A 252 7.83 -11.29 -2.18
C PRO A 252 8.81 -10.12 -2.35
N ARG A 253 8.35 -8.86 -2.23
CA ARG A 253 9.20 -7.66 -2.30
C ARG A 253 9.76 -7.25 -0.94
N LEU A 254 9.28 -7.86 0.14
CA LEU A 254 9.73 -7.60 1.51
C LEU A 254 10.78 -8.63 1.98
N ILE A 255 11.15 -9.60 1.15
CA ILE A 255 12.22 -10.54 1.48
C ILE A 255 13.54 -9.79 1.63
N ILE A 256 14.31 -10.15 2.66
CA ILE A 256 15.58 -9.49 2.96
C ILE A 256 16.70 -10.51 2.73
N PRO A 257 17.68 -10.21 1.85
CA PRO A 257 18.82 -11.10 1.69
C PRO A 257 19.68 -11.00 2.95
N LEU A 258 20.16 -12.14 3.44
CA LEU A 258 20.90 -12.22 4.70
C LEU A 258 22.08 -11.23 4.77
N GLU A 259 22.80 -11.06 3.66
CA GLU A 259 23.93 -10.13 3.53
C GLU A 259 23.56 -8.67 3.85
N LYS A 260 22.31 -8.25 3.58
CA LYS A 260 21.84 -6.89 3.89
C LYS A 260 21.45 -6.70 5.34
N MET A 261 21.20 -7.77 6.09
CA MET A 261 20.83 -7.70 7.51
C MET A 261 22.05 -7.49 8.42
N VAL A 262 23.24 -7.88 7.98
CA VAL A 262 24.42 -8.02 8.86
C VAL A 262 25.47 -6.92 8.67
N LEU A 263 25.18 -5.92 7.81
CA LEU A 263 26.21 -5.11 7.16
C LEU A 263 27.07 -6.03 6.28
N ASP A 264 27.44 -5.58 5.09
CA ASP A 264 28.26 -6.38 4.19
C ASP A 264 29.70 -6.40 4.74
N ILE A 265 29.96 -7.26 5.74
CA ILE A 265 31.21 -7.28 6.50
C ILE A 265 32.41 -7.39 5.55
N SER A 266 32.30 -8.19 4.48
CA SER A 266 33.36 -8.28 3.48
C SER A 266 33.64 -6.94 2.80
N LYS A 267 32.58 -6.22 2.40
CA LYS A 267 32.70 -4.87 1.84
C LYS A 267 33.24 -3.86 2.84
N GLU A 268 32.76 -3.86 4.09
CA GLU A 268 33.24 -2.97 5.15
C GLU A 268 34.74 -3.20 5.43
N PHE A 269 35.18 -4.46 5.49
CA PHE A 269 36.59 -4.82 5.67
C PHE A 269 37.44 -4.40 4.46
N GLN A 270 36.93 -4.55 3.24
CA GLN A 270 37.60 -4.06 2.03
C GLN A 270 37.73 -2.54 2.00
N GLU A 271 36.68 -1.80 2.39
CA GLU A 271 36.71 -0.34 2.50
C GLU A 271 37.70 0.13 3.58
N MET A 272 37.91 -0.66 4.63
CA MET A 272 38.95 -0.45 5.64
C MET A 272 40.36 -0.93 5.23
N GLY A 273 40.54 -1.43 4.01
CA GLY A 273 41.84 -1.90 3.50
C GLY A 273 42.31 -3.25 4.08
N LEU A 274 41.42 -4.00 4.73
CA LEU A 274 41.71 -5.32 5.30
C LEU A 274 41.35 -6.41 4.29
N THR A 275 42.35 -6.98 3.61
CA THR A 275 42.15 -8.14 2.74
C THR A 275 42.21 -9.43 3.56
N LEU A 276 41.06 -10.05 3.81
CA LEU A 276 40.98 -11.25 4.65
C LEU A 276 41.65 -12.51 4.05
N GLY A 277 42.09 -12.49 2.80
CA GLY A 277 42.68 -13.66 2.11
C GLY A 277 41.77 -14.89 2.04
N ARG A 278 40.53 -14.77 2.54
CA ARG A 278 39.52 -15.81 2.74
C ARG A 278 38.15 -15.20 2.47
N THR A 279 37.22 -16.03 2.00
CA THR A 279 35.84 -15.62 1.84
C THR A 279 35.09 -15.93 3.13
N VAL A 280 34.56 -14.89 3.78
CA VAL A 280 33.68 -15.04 4.94
C VAL A 280 32.24 -14.99 4.43
N THR A 281 31.50 -16.07 4.64
CA THR A 281 30.08 -16.18 4.30
C THR A 281 29.26 -16.32 5.58
N LEU A 282 28.05 -15.78 5.56
CA LEU A 282 27.12 -15.89 6.68
C LEU A 282 26.02 -16.88 6.32
N GLN A 283 25.69 -17.76 7.26
CA GLN A 283 24.59 -18.70 7.14
C GLN A 283 23.74 -18.66 8.42
N PRO A 284 22.42 -18.92 8.35
CA PRO A 284 21.64 -19.10 9.56
C PRO A 284 22.16 -20.26 10.41
N SER A 285 22.24 -20.09 11.72
CA SER A 285 22.52 -21.19 12.66
C SER A 285 21.48 -22.30 12.50
N ALA A 286 21.93 -23.55 12.59
CA ALA A 286 21.11 -24.72 12.28
C ALA A 286 20.03 -24.96 13.36
N VAL A 287 18.83 -25.29 12.91
CA VAL A 287 17.68 -25.61 13.77
C VAL A 287 17.40 -27.12 13.71
N PRO A 288 17.15 -27.81 14.83
CA PRO A 288 17.22 -27.34 16.22
C PRO A 288 18.61 -27.50 16.87
N ALA A 289 19.63 -27.89 16.10
CA ALA A 289 20.93 -28.31 16.65
C ALA A 289 21.69 -27.19 17.38
N ASP A 290 21.75 -26.01 16.75
CA ASP A 290 22.43 -24.84 17.29
C ASP A 290 21.48 -24.02 18.16
N VAL A 291 20.26 -23.78 17.67
CA VAL A 291 19.22 -22.99 18.35
C VAL A 291 17.84 -23.61 18.15
N PRO A 292 16.88 -23.44 19.10
CA PRO A 292 15.55 -24.03 18.99
C PRO A 292 14.74 -23.52 17.80
N ASN A 293 14.83 -22.22 17.50
CA ASN A 293 14.14 -21.54 16.40
C ASN A 293 15.08 -20.54 15.72
N ASN A 294 14.96 -20.40 14.39
CA ASN A 294 15.71 -19.40 13.62
C ASN A 294 15.01 -19.13 12.27
N PRO A 295 14.52 -17.91 11.99
CA PRO A 295 14.44 -16.78 12.92
C PRO A 295 13.52 -17.14 14.11
N ALA A 296 13.78 -16.55 15.27
CA ALA A 296 12.90 -16.72 16.44
C ALA A 296 12.00 -15.50 16.61
N VAL A 297 10.70 -15.71 16.81
CA VAL A 297 9.74 -14.66 17.16
C VAL A 297 9.18 -14.95 18.54
N GLU A 298 9.68 -14.21 19.52
CA GLU A 298 9.43 -14.41 20.95
C GLU A 298 9.91 -13.18 21.73
N GLU A 299 9.40 -13.00 22.95
CA GLU A 299 9.80 -11.90 23.84
C GLU A 299 9.68 -10.52 23.15
N ASP A 300 8.60 -10.30 22.40
CA ASP A 300 8.30 -9.06 21.68
C ASP A 300 9.37 -8.69 20.63
N GLN A 301 10.14 -9.69 20.16
CA GLN A 301 11.28 -9.53 19.26
C GLN A 301 11.27 -10.52 18.11
N ILE A 302 11.85 -10.09 16.99
CA ILE A 302 12.41 -10.97 15.96
C ILE A 302 13.91 -11.11 16.18
N LYS A 303 14.40 -12.35 16.27
CA LYS A 303 15.79 -12.70 16.52
C LYS A 303 16.35 -13.51 15.35
N ALA A 304 17.57 -13.17 14.94
CA ALA A 304 18.32 -13.90 13.92
C ALA A 304 19.65 -14.38 14.51
N PHE A 305 19.91 -15.68 14.39
CA PHE A 305 21.14 -16.34 14.84
C PHE A 305 21.93 -16.81 13.64
N LEU A 306 23.18 -16.39 13.51
CA LEU A 306 23.97 -16.58 12.30
C LEU A 306 25.34 -17.18 12.64
N LYS A 307 25.85 -18.00 11.72
CA LYS A 307 27.19 -18.58 11.73
C LYS A 307 28.05 -18.02 10.62
N LEU A 308 29.31 -17.78 10.96
CA LEU A 308 30.37 -17.35 10.07
C LEU A 308 31.05 -18.60 9.49
N THR A 309 30.89 -18.82 8.19
CA THR A 309 31.56 -19.89 7.48
C THR A 309 32.70 -19.30 6.66
N VAL A 310 33.92 -19.70 6.99
CA VAL A 310 35.14 -19.26 6.29
C VAL A 310 35.50 -20.31 5.25
N THR A 311 35.48 -19.94 3.98
CA THR A 311 35.92 -20.80 2.87
C THR A 311 37.18 -20.22 2.23
N GLY A 312 38.15 -21.10 1.96
CA GLY A 312 39.44 -20.74 1.36
C GLY A 312 40.60 -20.77 2.35
N GLY A 313 41.54 -21.67 2.07
CA GLY A 313 42.85 -21.79 2.69
C GLY A 313 43.68 -22.76 1.86
N ALA A 314 44.64 -22.23 1.10
CA ALA A 314 45.89 -22.91 0.83
C ALA A 314 46.95 -22.21 1.69
#